data_AF-A0A4U3AC17-F1
#
_entry.id   AF-A0A4U3AC17-F1
#
_cell.length_a   1.000
_cell.length_b   1.000
_cell.length_c   1.000
_cell.angle_alpha   90.00
_cell.angle_beta   90.00
_cell.angle_gamma   90.00
#
_symmetry.space_group_name_H-M   'P 1'
#
loop_
_entity.id
_entity.type
_entity.pdbx_description
1 polymer ?
#
loop_
_entity_poly.entity_id
_entity_poly.type
_entity_poly.pdbx_seq_one_letter_code
_entity_poly.pdbx_strand_id
1 'polypeptide(L)'
;FLTSDIHGTVYPIHYQDNSQAEIGLAKISTLIKKERSQNRNVLLIDNGDLIQGTPFTYHYATYEEDKKNPMSLLANYLRYDAAVIGNHEFNYGMDILNNAISTANFPYLSANILDKNRK
;
A
#
# COMPACT_ATOMS: atom_id res chain seq x y z
N PHE A 1 5.91 13.99 -2.28
CA PHE A 1 4.63 13.48 -2.82
C PHE A 1 4.09 12.48 -1.81
N LEU A 2 2.80 12.54 -1.50
CA LEU A 2 2.18 11.71 -0.47
C LEU A 2 0.95 11.01 -1.07
N THR A 3 0.76 9.75 -0.72
CA THR A 3 -0.52 9.03 -0.84
C THR A 3 -1.03 8.67 0.55
N SER A 4 -2.33 8.44 0.68
CA SER A 4 -2.97 8.07 1.93
C SER A 4 -4.24 7.30 1.59
N ASP A 5 -4.63 6.36 2.44
CA ASP A 5 -5.94 5.69 2.38
C ASP A 5 -6.20 5.05 1.00
N ILE A 6 -5.16 4.49 0.38
CA ILE A 6 -5.27 3.82 -0.92
C ILE A 6 -6.24 2.66 -0.84
N HIS A 7 -6.31 2.01 0.33
CA HIS A 7 -7.27 0.96 0.65
C HIS A 7 -7.30 -0.21 -0.34
N GLY A 8 -6.16 -0.57 -0.93
CA GLY A 8 -6.12 -1.58 -1.99
C GLY A 8 -6.75 -1.17 -3.32
N THR A 9 -7.03 0.12 -3.53
CA THR A 9 -7.62 0.64 -4.77
C THR A 9 -6.54 0.74 -5.84
N VAL A 10 -6.36 -0.34 -6.60
CA VAL A 10 -5.34 -0.41 -7.67
C VAL A 10 -5.90 0.07 -9.01
N TYR A 11 -6.98 -0.56 -9.47
CA TYR A 11 -7.57 -0.30 -10.76
C TYR A 11 -8.49 0.93 -10.75
N PRO A 12 -8.60 1.66 -11.87
CA PRO A 12 -9.47 2.82 -11.99
C PRO A 12 -10.93 2.41 -12.28
N ILE A 13 -11.47 1.55 -11.43
CA ILE A 13 -12.84 1.05 -11.53
C ILE A 13 -13.50 1.00 -10.15
N HIS A 14 -14.83 1.07 -10.14
CA HIS A 14 -15.62 0.65 -8.99
C HIS A 14 -15.74 -0.87 -8.98
N TYR A 15 -15.21 -1.54 -7.96
CA TYR A 15 -15.23 -3.02 -7.89
C TYR A 15 -16.65 -3.60 -7.79
N GLN A 16 -17.66 -2.79 -7.48
CA GLN A 16 -19.05 -3.23 -7.37
C GLN A 16 -19.66 -3.59 -8.74
N ASP A 17 -19.34 -2.84 -9.79
CA ASP A 17 -19.97 -2.96 -11.11
C ASP A 17 -18.99 -2.86 -12.28
N ASN A 18 -17.68 -2.75 -12.00
CA ASN A 18 -16.60 -2.53 -12.96
C ASN A 18 -16.73 -1.25 -13.80
N SER A 19 -17.56 -0.31 -13.40
CA SER A 19 -17.63 1.00 -14.05
C SER A 19 -16.34 1.79 -13.83
N GLN A 20 -16.00 2.65 -14.78
CA GLN A 20 -14.79 3.48 -14.69
C GLN A 20 -14.89 4.45 -13.50
N ALA A 21 -13.77 4.60 -12.78
CA ALA A 21 -13.66 5.51 -11.65
C ALA A 21 -12.42 6.41 -11.77
N GLU A 22 -12.53 7.64 -11.28
CA GLU A 22 -11.42 8.61 -11.23
C GLU A 22 -10.55 8.45 -9.98
N ILE A 23 -10.27 7.20 -9.61
CA ILE A 23 -9.48 6.80 -8.45
C ILE A 23 -8.45 5.72 -8.83
N GLY A 24 -7.63 5.34 -7.87
CA GLY A 24 -6.80 4.14 -7.96
C GLY A 24 -5.33 4.40 -8.27
N LEU A 25 -4.51 3.51 -7.73
CA LEU A 25 -3.05 3.60 -7.76
C LEU A 25 -2.49 3.60 -9.19
N ALA A 26 -3.17 2.94 -10.14
CA ALA A 26 -2.80 2.97 -11.55
C ALA A 26 -2.82 4.40 -12.13
N LYS A 27 -3.85 5.20 -11.82
CA LYS A 27 -3.90 6.61 -12.23
C LYS A 27 -2.87 7.44 -11.48
N ILE A 28 -2.74 7.25 -10.16
CA ILE A 28 -1.74 7.94 -9.33
C ILE A 28 -0.31 7.70 -9.84
N SER A 29 0.00 6.50 -10.36
CA SER A 29 1.31 6.19 -10.93
C SER A 29 1.74 7.16 -12.04
N THR A 30 0.79 7.67 -12.83
CA THR A 30 1.04 8.66 -13.88
C THR A 30 1.45 10.00 -13.27
N LEU A 31 0.82 10.39 -12.16
CA LEU A 31 1.15 11.61 -11.43
C LEU A 31 2.53 11.50 -10.76
N ILE A 32 2.82 10.36 -10.12
CA ILE A 32 4.15 10.08 -9.54
C ILE A 32 5.24 10.17 -10.61
N LYS A 33 5.02 9.55 -11.78
CA LYS A 33 5.97 9.59 -12.90
C LYS A 33 6.19 11.03 -13.39
N LYS A 34 5.12 11.80 -13.51
CA LYS A 34 5.20 13.22 -13.89
C LYS A 34 6.02 14.01 -12.87
N GLU A 35 5.72 13.88 -11.58
CA GLU A 35 6.41 14.61 -10.51
C GLU A 35 7.92 14.33 -10.53
N ARG A 36 8.30 13.06 -10.68
CA ARG A 36 9.70 12.62 -10.76
C ARG A 36 10.42 13.08 -12.03
N SER A 37 9.68 13.36 -13.11
CA SER A 37 10.28 13.92 -14.33
C SER A 37 10.58 15.41 -14.21
N GLN A 38 9.88 16.11 -13.31
CA GLN A 38 9.98 17.55 -13.12
C GLN A 38 10.92 17.94 -11.97
N ASN A 39 11.16 17.01 -11.04
CA ASN A 39 11.93 17.27 -9.82
C ASN A 39 13.00 16.20 -9.63
N ARG A 40 14.24 16.62 -9.35
CA ARG A 40 15.38 15.70 -9.15
C ARG A 40 15.27 14.89 -7.86
N ASN A 41 14.73 15.48 -6.80
CA ASN A 41 14.64 14.89 -5.47
C ASN A 41 13.17 14.84 -5.04
N VAL A 42 12.53 13.69 -5.19
CA VAL A 42 11.14 13.47 -4.81
C VAL A 42 11.08 12.33 -3.82
N LEU A 43 10.62 12.61 -2.60
CA LEU A 43 10.18 11.57 -1.67
C LEU A 43 8.73 11.20 -1.98
N LEU A 44 8.46 9.91 -2.04
CA LEU A 44 7.13 9.31 -2.16
C LEU A 44 6.84 8.50 -0.90
N ILE A 45 5.87 8.94 -0.12
CA ILE A 45 5.49 8.30 1.14
C ILE A 45 4.01 7.91 1.07
N ASP A 46 3.67 6.72 1.58
CA ASP A 46 2.28 6.35 1.86
C ASP A 46 1.97 6.59 3.34
N ASN A 47 0.81 7.15 3.64
CA ASN A 47 0.40 7.54 4.99
C ASN A 47 -0.48 6.48 5.70
N GLY A 48 -0.51 5.25 5.20
CA GLY A 48 -1.20 4.14 5.85
C GLY A 48 -2.55 3.81 5.22
N ASP A 49 -3.17 2.75 5.74
CA ASP A 49 -4.37 2.12 5.19
C ASP A 49 -4.18 1.73 3.71
N LEU A 50 -3.08 1.02 3.46
CA LEU A 50 -2.61 0.62 2.13
C LEU A 50 -3.07 -0.80 1.76
N ILE A 51 -3.04 -1.73 2.72
CA ILE A 51 -3.09 -3.18 2.45
C ILE A 51 -4.47 -3.82 2.64
N GLN A 52 -5.50 -3.04 2.96
CA GLN A 52 -6.86 -3.49 3.22
C GLN A 52 -7.87 -2.51 2.60
N GLY A 53 -9.02 -2.97 2.09
CA GLY A 53 -10.17 -2.11 1.79
C GLY A 53 -11.03 -2.60 0.63
N THR A 54 -10.41 -2.99 -0.48
CA THR A 54 -11.12 -3.45 -1.69
C THR A 54 -11.22 -4.97 -1.78
N PRO A 55 -12.13 -5.50 -2.63
CA PRO A 55 -12.17 -6.93 -2.98
C PRO A 55 -10.83 -7.50 -3.45
N PHE A 56 -9.96 -6.68 -4.05
CA PHE A 56 -8.60 -7.07 -4.41
C PHE A 56 -7.77 -7.48 -3.18
N THR A 57 -7.72 -6.65 -2.15
CA THR A 57 -7.00 -6.98 -0.90
C THR A 57 -7.67 -8.10 -0.13
N TYR A 58 -9.01 -8.17 -0.15
CA TYR A 58 -9.77 -9.24 0.47
C TYR A 58 -9.46 -10.60 -0.17
N HIS A 59 -9.42 -10.66 -1.50
CA HIS A 59 -9.10 -11.89 -2.24
C HIS A 59 -7.71 -12.39 -1.88
N TYR A 60 -6.71 -11.50 -1.86
CA TYR A 60 -5.36 -11.83 -1.43
C TYR A 60 -5.35 -12.39 0.01
N ALA A 61 -5.92 -11.66 0.96
CA ALA A 61 -5.92 -12.05 2.37
C ALA A 61 -6.68 -13.37 2.64
N THR A 62 -7.65 -13.73 1.79
CA THR A 62 -8.46 -14.94 2.00
C THR A 62 -7.89 -16.17 1.30
N TYR A 63 -7.28 -15.99 0.12
CA TYR A 63 -6.95 -17.11 -0.77
C TYR A 63 -5.47 -17.18 -1.18
N GLU A 64 -4.69 -16.13 -0.93
CA GLU A 64 -3.30 -16.02 -1.39
C GLU A 64 -2.36 -15.44 -0.32
N GLU A 65 -2.69 -15.59 0.96
CA GLU A 65 -1.92 -15.04 2.09
C GLU A 65 -0.47 -15.57 2.16
N ASP A 66 -0.20 -16.74 1.56
CA ASP A 66 1.11 -17.36 1.44
C ASP A 66 2.00 -16.69 0.38
N LYS A 67 1.41 -15.86 -0.51
CA LYS A 67 2.14 -15.09 -1.52
C LYS A 67 2.61 -13.76 -0.96
N LYS A 68 3.55 -13.13 -1.67
CA LYS A 68 4.02 -11.77 -1.36
C LYS A 68 2.87 -10.78 -1.45
N ASN A 69 2.78 -9.88 -0.46
CA ASN A 69 1.72 -8.88 -0.40
C ASN A 69 1.67 -8.02 -1.67
N PRO A 70 0.53 -7.99 -2.39
CA PRO A 70 0.46 -7.35 -3.69
C PRO A 70 0.55 -5.83 -3.61
N MET A 71 0.07 -5.21 -2.52
CA MET A 71 0.17 -3.77 -2.34
C MET A 71 1.61 -3.34 -2.08
N SER A 72 2.37 -4.11 -1.29
CA SER A 72 3.81 -3.90 -1.13
C SER A 72 4.58 -4.10 -2.43
N LEU A 73 4.21 -5.09 -3.26
CA LEU A 73 4.82 -5.27 -4.60
C LEU A 73 4.58 -4.06 -5.52
N LEU A 74 3.36 -3.52 -5.52
CA LEU A 74 3.02 -2.32 -6.28
C LEU A 74 3.77 -1.09 -5.75
N ALA A 75 3.85 -0.93 -4.42
CA ALA A 75 4.63 0.15 -3.82
C ALA A 75 6.13 0.04 -4.14
N ASN A 76 6.69 -1.18 -4.19
CA ASN A 76 8.05 -1.42 -4.65
C ASN A 76 8.24 -1.00 -6.11
N TYR A 77 7.32 -1.38 -6.99
CA TYR A 77 7.35 -0.99 -8.40
C TYR A 77 7.30 0.54 -8.57
N LEU A 78 6.47 1.21 -7.76
CA LEU A 78 6.37 2.66 -7.70
C LEU A 78 7.52 3.32 -6.93
N ARG A 79 8.46 2.55 -6.37
CA ARG A 79 9.60 3.03 -5.59
C ARG A 79 9.19 3.96 -4.45
N TYR A 80 8.26 3.52 -3.60
CA TYR A 80 7.99 4.25 -2.36
C TYR A 80 9.26 4.32 -1.50
N ASP A 81 9.44 5.46 -0.82
CA ASP A 81 10.56 5.72 0.07
C ASP A 81 10.25 5.30 1.52
N ALA A 82 8.97 5.36 1.91
CA ALA A 82 8.47 4.85 3.18
C ALA A 82 6.95 4.65 3.14
N ALA A 83 6.41 3.87 4.07
CA ALA A 83 4.99 3.86 4.39
C ALA A 83 4.78 4.01 5.90
N VAL A 84 3.66 4.59 6.31
CA VAL A 84 3.23 4.63 7.72
C VAL A 84 2.26 3.47 7.98
N ILE A 85 2.27 2.92 9.19
CA ILE A 85 1.27 1.92 9.60
C ILE A 85 -0.01 2.65 10.02
N GLY A 86 -1.10 2.46 9.28
CA GLY A 86 -2.45 2.86 9.63
C GLY A 86 -3.16 1.81 10.49
N ASN A 87 -4.44 2.06 10.81
CA ASN A 87 -5.20 1.13 11.64
C ASN A 87 -5.70 -0.10 10.86
N HIS A 88 -5.93 0.04 9.56
CA HIS A 88 -6.43 -1.07 8.74
C HIS A 88 -5.36 -2.09 8.36
N GLU A 89 -4.08 -1.77 8.53
CA GLU A 89 -2.96 -2.72 8.43
C GLU A 89 -3.12 -3.95 9.34
N PHE A 90 -3.83 -3.82 10.47
CA PHE A 90 -3.99 -4.91 11.46
C PHE A 90 -5.19 -5.81 11.21
N ASN A 91 -6.07 -5.47 10.26
CA ASN A 91 -7.40 -6.10 10.14
C ASN A 91 -7.34 -7.58 9.76
N TYR A 92 -6.36 -7.98 8.94
CA TYR A 92 -6.17 -9.38 8.54
C TYR A 92 -5.15 -10.12 9.42
N GLY A 93 -4.79 -9.55 10.57
CA GLY A 93 -3.84 -10.15 11.50
C GLY A 93 -2.37 -9.88 11.17
N MET A 94 -1.51 -10.28 12.12
CA MET A 94 -0.09 -9.96 12.06
C MET A 94 0.66 -10.70 10.94
N ASP A 95 0.19 -11.86 10.49
CA ASP A 95 0.86 -12.60 9.43
C ASP A 95 0.80 -11.85 8.10
N ILE A 96 -0.36 -11.27 7.76
CA ILE A 96 -0.52 -10.41 6.58
C ILE A 96 0.29 -9.13 6.71
N LEU A 97 0.28 -8.48 7.88
CA LEU A 97 1.07 -7.26 8.12
C LEU A 97 2.58 -7.55 8.02
N ASN A 98 3.05 -8.65 8.62
CA ASN A 98 4.45 -9.07 8.55
C ASN A 98 4.85 -9.44 7.11
N ASN A 99 3.95 -10.07 6.34
CA ASN A 99 4.15 -10.32 4.91
C ASN A 99 4.27 -9.00 4.14
N ALA A 100 3.41 -8.01 4.41
CA ALA A 100 3.48 -6.69 3.80
C ALA A 100 4.81 -5.98 4.10
N ILE A 101 5.22 -5.96 5.36
CA ILE A 101 6.49 -5.34 5.82
C ILE A 101 7.70 -6.06 5.20
N SER A 102 7.72 -7.40 5.20
CA SER A 102 8.83 -8.18 4.65
C SER A 102 8.90 -8.18 3.12
N THR A 103 7.77 -7.94 2.44
CA THR A 103 7.70 -7.78 0.98
C THR A 103 8.20 -6.40 0.54
N ALA A 104 8.08 -5.37 1.37
CA ALA A 104 8.46 -4.00 1.04
C ALA A 104 10.00 -3.81 0.96
N ASN A 105 10.45 -3.09 -0.07
CA ASN A 105 11.85 -2.69 -0.25
C ASN A 105 12.17 -1.35 0.46
N PHE A 106 11.23 -0.86 1.26
CA PHE A 106 11.27 0.41 1.98
C PHE A 106 10.75 0.19 3.41
N PRO A 107 11.11 1.06 4.37
CA PRO A 107 10.66 0.90 5.74
C PRO A 107 9.17 1.25 5.92
N TYR A 108 8.49 0.46 6.74
CA TYR A 108 7.29 0.92 7.44
C TYR A 108 7.70 1.69 8.70
N LEU A 109 7.13 2.87 8.90
CA LEU A 109 7.43 3.78 9.99
C LEU A 109 6.30 3.78 11.02
N SER A 110 6.66 3.62 12.30
CA SER A 110 5.78 3.87 13.44
C SER A 110 6.64 4.24 14.64
N ALA A 111 6.17 5.21 15.42
CA ALA A 111 6.83 5.67 16.66
C ALA A 111 5.99 5.41 17.91
N ASN A 112 4.76 4.90 17.75
CA ASN A 112 3.79 4.73 18.83
C ASN A 112 3.22 3.30 18.93
N ILE A 113 3.60 2.39 18.04
CA ILE A 113 3.23 0.97 18.09
C ILE A 113 4.42 0.19 18.63
N LEU A 114 4.24 -0.43 19.79
CA LEU A 114 5.30 -1.14 20.50
C LEU A 114 5.11 -2.65 20.36
N ASP A 115 6.15 -3.36 19.90
CA ASP A 115 6.22 -4.82 19.96
C ASP A 115 6.78 -5.22 21.33
N LYS A 116 5.96 -5.86 22.17
CA LYS A 116 6.36 -6.29 23.53
C LYS A 116 7.57 -7.22 23.55
N ASN A 117 7.86 -7.90 22.44
CA ASN A 117 8.95 -8.87 22.33
C ASN A 117 10.22 -8.28 21.70
N ARG A 118 10.14 -7.11 21.06
CA ARG A 118 11.32 -6.36 20.62
C ARG A 118 11.70 -5.37 21.72
N LYS A 119 12.90 -5.56 22.28
CA LYS A 119 13.52 -4.61 23.20
C LYS A 119 13.96 -3.35 22.48
#